data_AF-A0AAU7CZD5-F1
#
_entry.id   AF-A0AAU7CZD5-F1
#
_cell.length_a   1.000
_cell.length_b   1.000
_cell.length_c   1.000
_cell.angle_alpha   90.00
_cell.angle_beta   90.00
_cell.angle_gamma   90.00
#
_symmetry.space_group_name_H-M   'P 1'
#
loop_
_entity.id
_entity.type
_entity.pdbx_description
1 polymer ?
#
loop_
_entity_poly.entity_id
_entity_poly.type
_entity_poly.pdbx_seq_one_letter_code
_entity_poly.pdbx_strand_id
1 'polypeptide(L)'
;MPPFSEVTRVEAAIKNKSAKDLEWAVWYCRMRQAIPSARPADLKYWGGMEEKVQAAMAKPIEAKQYPARKKKPIRGLGSGPMGPDSKDVAEE
;
A
#
# COMPACT_ATOMS: atom_id res chain seq x y z
N MET A 1 -8.77 5.99 23.32
CA MET A 1 -8.50 4.86 22.40
C MET A 1 -8.13 3.68 23.27
N PRO A 2 -8.82 2.53 23.20
CA PRO A 2 -8.38 1.37 23.97
C PRO A 2 -6.96 1.01 23.48
N PRO A 3 -6.04 0.60 24.37
CA PRO A 3 -4.75 0.09 23.94
C PRO A 3 -5.05 -1.17 23.14
N PHE A 4 -4.93 -1.09 21.81
CA PHE A 4 -4.94 -2.29 20.99
C PHE A 4 -3.77 -3.13 21.48
N SER A 5 -4.05 -4.25 22.15
CA SER A 5 -3.01 -5.18 22.57
C SER A 5 -2.22 -5.55 21.32
N GLU A 6 -0.90 -5.65 21.42
CA GLU A 6 -0.04 -5.81 20.24
C GLU A 6 -0.41 -7.07 19.46
N VAL A 7 -0.96 -8.08 20.16
CA VAL A 7 -1.60 -9.27 19.59
C VAL A 7 -2.75 -8.90 18.65
N THR A 8 -3.70 -8.06 19.07
CA THR A 8 -4.82 -7.64 18.21
C THR A 8 -4.33 -6.87 16.98
N ARG A 9 -3.23 -6.13 17.09
CA ARG A 9 -2.62 -5.45 15.95
C ARG A 9 -2.00 -6.43 14.96
N VAL A 10 -1.30 -7.46 15.44
CA VAL A 10 -0.78 -8.55 14.58
C VAL A 10 -1.92 -9.31 13.90
N GLU A 11 -2.98 -9.65 14.63
CA GLU A 11 -4.15 -10.31 14.06
C GLU A 11 -4.86 -9.44 13.01
N ALA A 12 -4.99 -8.15 13.25
CA ALA A 12 -5.54 -7.21 12.29
C ALA A 12 -4.66 -7.10 11.04
N ALA A 13 -3.34 -7.13 11.20
CA ALA A 13 -2.40 -7.15 10.07
C ALA A 13 -2.61 -8.36 9.17
N ILE A 14 -2.77 -9.56 9.75
CA ILE A 14 -3.06 -10.80 9.02
C ILE A 14 -4.42 -10.71 8.30
N LYS A 15 -5.45 -10.18 8.96
CA LYS A 15 -6.79 -10.02 8.38
C LYS A 15 -6.81 -9.03 7.22
N ASN A 16 -6.16 -7.87 7.38
CA ASN A 16 -6.16 -6.79 6.41
C ASN A 16 -5.18 -7.02 5.24
N LYS A 17 -4.22 -7.95 5.40
CA LYS A 17 -3.16 -8.24 4.42
C LYS A 17 -2.40 -6.99 3.95
N SER A 18 -2.27 -6.01 4.83
CA SER A 18 -1.54 -4.78 4.57
C SER A 18 -0.04 -5.06 4.66
N ALA A 19 0.71 -4.85 3.59
CA ALA A 19 2.15 -5.14 3.55
C ALA A 19 2.92 -4.47 4.70
N LYS A 20 2.64 -3.19 4.98
CA LYS A 20 3.29 -2.43 6.07
C LYS A 20 2.97 -3.00 7.45
N ASP A 21 1.74 -3.43 7.67
CA ASP A 21 1.33 -3.99 8.96
C ASP A 21 1.87 -5.40 9.15
N LEU A 22 1.99 -6.18 8.07
CA LEU A 22 2.64 -7.50 8.08
C LEU A 22 4.14 -7.38 8.37
N GLU A 23 4.84 -6.43 7.77
CA GLU A 23 6.26 -6.16 8.06
C GLU A 23 6.46 -5.78 9.54
N TRP A 24 5.63 -4.88 10.06
CA TRP A 24 5.64 -4.52 11.49
C TRP A 24 5.38 -5.75 12.38
N ALA A 25 4.42 -6.60 12.00
CA ALA A 25 4.08 -7.80 12.75
C ALA A 25 5.23 -8.83 12.77
N VAL A 26 5.93 -9.04 11.65
CA VAL A 26 7.12 -9.91 11.61
C VAL A 26 8.21 -9.36 12.53
N TRP A 27 8.52 -8.07 12.41
CA TRP A 27 9.52 -7.43 13.27
C TRP A 27 9.16 -7.56 14.76
N TYR A 28 7.90 -7.33 15.13
CA TYR A 28 7.46 -7.40 16.51
C TYR A 28 7.56 -8.82 17.08
N CYS A 29 7.19 -9.85 16.29
CA CYS A 29 7.34 -11.23 16.71
C CYS A 29 8.82 -11.59 16.96
N ARG A 30 9.74 -11.16 16.09
CA ARG A 30 11.19 -11.36 16.28
C ARG A 30 11.73 -10.62 17.48
N MET A 31 11.30 -9.37 17.68
CA MET A 31 11.68 -8.57 18.85
C MET A 31 11.29 -9.30 20.14
N ARG A 32 10.08 -9.89 20.22
CA ARG A 32 9.63 -10.65 21.40
C ARG A 32 10.41 -11.93 21.62
N GLN A 33 10.88 -12.57 20.56
CA GLN A 33 11.74 -13.76 20.64
C GLN A 33 13.17 -13.43 21.11
N ALA A 34 13.66 -12.23 20.81
CA ALA A 34 15.01 -11.79 21.19
C ALA A 34 15.13 -11.32 22.66
N ILE A 35 14.03 -11.30 23.43
CA ILE A 35 14.05 -10.89 24.84
C ILE A 35 14.73 -12.00 25.68
N PRO A 36 15.88 -11.74 26.34
CA PRO A 36 16.63 -12.77 27.05
C PRO A 36 15.86 -13.40 28.23
N SER A 37 14.94 -12.64 28.82
CA SER A 37 14.10 -13.07 29.94
C SER A 37 12.74 -13.65 29.51
N ALA A 38 12.51 -13.87 28.21
CA ALA A 38 11.26 -14.42 27.72
C ALA A 38 11.07 -15.87 28.21
N ARG A 39 9.84 -16.21 28.60
CA ARG A 39 9.53 -17.59 28.96
C ARG A 39 9.53 -18.46 27.69
N PRO A 40 9.90 -19.75 27.78
CA PRO A 40 9.85 -20.66 26.63
C PRO A 40 8.46 -20.73 25.96
N ALA A 41 7.39 -20.59 26.75
CA ALA A 41 6.02 -20.53 26.24
C ALA A 41 5.77 -19.28 25.38
N ASP A 42 6.32 -18.13 25.77
CA ASP A 42 6.21 -16.89 25.00
C ASP A 42 6.98 -17.02 23.69
N LEU A 43 8.21 -17.56 23.73
CA LEU A 43 9.01 -17.81 22.53
C LEU A 43 8.25 -18.69 21.52
N LYS A 44 7.63 -19.77 22.00
CA LYS A 44 6.83 -20.67 21.17
C LYS A 44 5.59 -19.98 20.59
N TYR A 45 4.91 -19.16 21.39
CA TYR A 45 3.76 -18.38 20.94
C TYR A 45 4.14 -17.38 19.84
N TRP A 46 5.20 -16.58 20.08
CA TRP A 46 5.64 -15.57 19.12
C TRP A 46 6.27 -16.19 17.86
N GLY A 47 6.92 -17.34 17.98
CA GLY A 47 7.39 -18.13 16.82
C GLY A 47 6.22 -18.60 15.95
N GLY A 48 5.19 -19.18 16.55
CA GLY A 48 3.99 -19.61 15.79
C GLY A 48 3.18 -18.43 15.21
N MET A 49 3.24 -17.25 15.83
CA MET A 49 2.67 -16.04 15.25
C MET A 49 3.50 -15.53 14.06
N GLU A 50 4.82 -15.56 14.14
CA GLU A 50 5.69 -15.19 13.02
C GLU A 50 5.42 -16.07 11.79
N GLU A 51 5.30 -17.39 11.95
CA GLU A 51 4.98 -18.31 10.85
C GLU A 51 3.66 -17.95 10.16
N LYS A 52 2.62 -17.60 10.94
CA LYS A 52 1.31 -17.17 10.40
C LYS A 52 1.42 -15.87 9.62
N VAL A 53 2.19 -14.91 10.13
CA VAL A 53 2.39 -13.60 9.46
C VAL A 53 3.20 -13.78 8.18
N GLN A 54 4.28 -14.56 8.21
CA GLN A 54 5.08 -14.87 7.02
C GLN A 54 4.24 -15.61 5.97
N ALA A 55 3.41 -16.58 6.38
CA ALA A 55 2.47 -17.25 5.48
C ALA A 55 1.44 -16.28 4.87
N ALA A 56 1.03 -15.25 5.61
CA ALA A 56 0.14 -14.20 5.10
C ALA A 56 0.85 -13.27 4.09
N MET A 57 2.16 -13.02 4.26
CA MET A 57 2.98 -12.26 3.29
C MET A 57 3.27 -13.04 2.01
N ALA A 58 3.40 -14.37 2.10
CA ALA A 58 3.66 -15.24 0.94
C ALA A 58 2.47 -15.36 -0.01
N LYS A 59 1.25 -14.99 0.41
CA LYS A 59 0.12 -14.85 -0.52
C LYS A 59 0.45 -13.68 -1.44
N PRO A 60 0.56 -13.90 -2.76
CA PRO A 60 1.02 -12.88 -3.67
C PRO A 60 0.13 -11.67 -3.49
N ILE A 61 0.78 -10.57 -3.10
CA ILE A 61 0.19 -9.25 -3.00
C ILE A 61 -0.48 -9.05 -4.35
N GLU A 62 -1.82 -9.11 -4.40
CA GLU A 62 -2.56 -8.69 -5.58
C GLU A 62 -2.09 -7.26 -5.84
N ALA A 63 -1.19 -7.14 -6.82
CA ALA A 63 -0.61 -5.88 -7.20
C ALA A 63 -1.80 -4.97 -7.44
N LYS A 64 -1.91 -3.90 -6.65
CA LYS A 64 -2.99 -2.92 -6.78
C LYS A 64 -3.11 -2.60 -8.25
N GLN A 65 -4.13 -3.15 -8.88
CA GLN A 65 -4.41 -2.90 -10.28
C GLN A 65 -4.99 -1.50 -10.29
N TYR A 66 -4.10 -0.52 -10.36
CA TYR A 66 -4.48 0.84 -10.66
C TYR A 66 -5.30 0.75 -11.95
N PRO A 67 -6.54 1.24 -11.98
CA PRO A 67 -7.26 1.30 -13.23
C PRO A 67 -6.39 2.13 -14.18
N ALA A 68 -5.86 1.46 -15.22
CA ALA A 68 -5.13 2.14 -16.27
C ALA A 68 -6.03 3.30 -16.71
N ARG A 69 -5.55 4.53 -16.54
CA ARG A 69 -6.27 5.73 -16.96
C ARG A 69 -6.67 5.51 -18.42
N LYS A 70 -7.94 5.17 -18.66
CA LYS A 70 -8.50 5.09 -20.01
C LYS A 70 -8.39 6.50 -20.57
N LYS A 71 -7.39 6.76 -21.43
CA LYS A 71 -7.41 7.93 -22.30
C LYS A 71 -8.70 7.82 -23.10
N LYS A 72 -9.62 8.77 -22.87
CA LYS A 72 -10.84 8.90 -23.67
C LYS A 72 -10.42 9.04 -25.14
N PRO A 73 -11.06 8.36 -26.09
CA PRO A 73 -10.87 8.71 -27.48
C PRO A 73 -11.42 10.12 -27.64
N ILE A 74 -10.57 11.07 -28.01
CA ILE A 74 -11.00 12.41 -28.39
C ILE A 74 -11.77 12.23 -29.70
N ARG A 75 -13.07 12.02 -29.60
CA ARG A 75 -14.00 11.99 -30.73
C ARG A 75 -14.92 13.21 -30.60
N GLY A 76 -14.52 14.27 -31.29
CA GLY A 76 -15.38 15.37 -31.71
C GLY A 76 -15.53 16.52 -30.72
N LEU A 77 -14.98 17.68 -31.08
CA LEU A 77 -15.68 18.96 -31.30
C LEU A 77 -14.67 20.10 -31.08
N GLY A 78 -14.34 20.84 -32.15
CA GLY A 78 -13.54 22.05 -32.03
C GLY A 78 -12.83 22.52 -33.30
N SER A 79 -13.44 22.41 -34.48
CA SER A 79 -13.07 23.32 -35.57
C SER A 79 -13.68 24.69 -35.22
N GLY A 80 -12.88 25.55 -34.61
CA GLY A 80 -13.18 26.95 -34.29
C GLY A 80 -12.05 27.86 -34.81
N PRO A 81 -12.34 29.12 -35.12
CA PRO A 81 -11.79 29.83 -36.29
C PRO A 81 -10.38 30.40 -36.13
N MET A 82 -9.73 30.63 -37.29
CA MET A 82 -8.47 31.37 -37.44
C MET A 82 -8.43 32.64 -36.57
N GLY A 83 -7.29 32.86 -35.93
CA GLY A 83 -7.03 34.04 -35.09
C GLY A 83 -7.01 35.35 -35.89
N PRO A 84 -7.26 36.49 -35.23
CA PRO A 84 -7.26 37.81 -35.86
C PRO A 84 -5.86 38.44 -35.78
N ASP A 85 -5.14 38.49 -36.89
CA ASP A 85 -4.07 39.46 -37.08
C ASP A 85 -4.19 40.06 -38.49
N SER A 86 -4.83 41.21 -38.53
CA SER A 86 -4.82 42.13 -39.67
C SER A 86 -4.64 43.52 -39.11
N LYS A 87 -3.38 44.00 -39.11
CA LYS A 87 -3.00 45.41 -39.25
C LYS A 87 -1.48 45.58 -39.24
N ASP A 88 -0.92 45.78 -40.42
CA ASP A 88 0.23 46.63 -40.76
C ASP A 88 0.01 46.89 -42.28
N VAL A 89 -0.41 48.05 -42.82
CA VAL A 89 0.10 49.44 -42.84
C VAL A 89 1.56 49.57 -43.28
N ALA A 90 1.75 50.42 -44.30
CA ALA A 90 2.96 50.89 -45.00
C ALA A 90 3.41 50.02 -46.20
N GLU A 91 3.22 50.49 -47.45
CA GLU A 91 4.14 51.34 -48.26
C GLU A 91 5.07 50.41 -49.06
N GLU A 92 4.97 50.29 -50.38
CA GLU A 92 5.41 51.25 -51.42
C GLU A 92 4.79 50.90 -52.78
#